data_AF-A0A817KIP1-F1
#
_entry.id   AF-A0A817KIP1-F1
#
_cell.length_a   1.000
_cell.length_b   1.000
_cell.length_c   1.000
_cell.angle_alpha   90.00
_cell.angle_beta   90.00
_cell.angle_gamma   90.00
#
_symmetry.space_group_name_H-M   'P 1'
#
loop_
_entity.id
_entity.type
_entity.pdbx_description
1 polymer ?
#
loop_
_entity_poly.entity_id
_entity_poly.type
_entity_poly.pdbx_seq_one_letter_code
_entity_poly.pdbx_strand_id
1 'polypeptide(L)'
;MPRKYKKKHTTKKYSESNFQLALDLVKKGYSIRAAAREFSIPYTTLNSHVNNQIFYDRVGRPTKFSEEEEGYLEQAALLLQVT
;
A
#
# COMPACT_ATOMS: atom_id res chain seq x y z
N MET A 1 24.26 -2.20 23.88
CA MET A 1 24.94 -1.55 22.73
C MET A 1 23.91 -1.12 21.71
N PRO A 2 23.91 0.12 21.20
CA PRO A 2 23.00 0.54 20.14
C PRO A 2 23.29 -0.22 18.84
N ARG A 3 22.25 -0.74 18.20
CA ARG A 3 22.35 -1.50 16.94
C ARG A 3 22.72 -0.56 15.78
N LYS A 4 23.96 -0.64 15.26
CA LYS A 4 24.47 0.17 14.13
C LYS A 4 24.04 -0.37 12.76
N TYR A 5 22.76 -0.72 12.59
CA TYR A 5 22.24 -1.25 11.34
C TYR A 5 21.70 -0.12 10.44
N LYS A 6 22.27 0.06 9.25
CA LYS A 6 21.72 0.92 8.19
C LYS A 6 20.84 0.07 7.27
N LYS A 7 19.53 0.36 7.24
CA LYS A 7 18.59 -0.32 6.33
C LYS A 7 18.89 0.08 4.88
N LYS A 8 19.08 -0.90 4.00
CA LYS A 8 19.22 -0.67 2.56
C LYS A 8 17.83 -0.71 1.92
N HIS A 9 17.47 0.33 1.17
CA HIS A 9 16.27 0.31 0.34
C HIS A 9 16.63 -0.32 -1.02
N THR A 10 16.01 -1.44 -1.36
CA THR A 10 16.27 -2.20 -2.61
C THR A 10 15.16 -2.02 -3.65
N THR A 11 14.20 -1.13 -3.39
CA THR A 11 13.04 -0.95 -4.28
C THR A 11 13.43 -0.19 -5.54
N LYS A 12 12.98 -0.70 -6.69
CA LYS A 12 13.17 -0.06 -7.99
C LYS A 12 12.32 1.21 -8.04
N LYS A 13 12.94 2.36 -8.31
CA LYS A 13 12.24 3.63 -8.51
C LYS A 13 11.66 3.67 -9.93
N TYR A 14 10.44 4.15 -10.08
CA TYR A 14 9.78 4.43 -11.35
C TYR A 14 9.09 5.80 -11.27
N SER A 15 8.89 6.47 -12.40
CA SER A 15 8.19 7.77 -12.43
C SER A 15 6.67 7.57 -12.42
N GLU A 16 5.96 8.53 -11.86
CA GLU A 16 4.50 8.54 -11.85
C GLU A 16 3.93 8.64 -13.28
N SER A 17 4.57 9.43 -14.14
CA SER A 17 4.17 9.56 -15.55
C SER A 17 4.19 8.22 -16.28
N ASN A 18 5.25 7.44 -16.09
CA ASN A 18 5.39 6.12 -16.70
C ASN A 18 4.34 5.16 -16.14
N PHE A 19 4.04 5.27 -14.84
CA PHE A 19 3.02 4.46 -14.19
C PHE A 19 1.63 4.66 -14.81
N GLN A 20 1.21 5.90 -15.00
CA GLN A 20 -0.08 6.23 -15.61
C GLN A 20 -0.15 5.74 -17.07
N LEU A 21 0.90 5.96 -17.86
CA LEU A 21 0.97 5.45 -19.23
C LEU A 21 0.86 3.92 -19.31
N ALA A 22 1.48 3.22 -18.36
CA ALA A 22 1.42 1.77 -18.29
C ALA A 22 0.00 1.27 -17.93
N LEU A 23 -0.70 1.96 -17.04
CA LEU A 23 -2.10 1.66 -16.72
C LEU A 23 -3.01 1.86 -17.94
N ASP A 24 -2.80 2.94 -18.70
CA ASP A 24 -3.57 3.22 -19.91
C ASP A 24 -3.34 2.18 -21.00
N LEU A 25 -2.10 1.69 -21.19
CA LEU A 25 -1.84 0.57 -22.11
C LEU A 25 -2.58 -0.69 -21.68
N VAL A 26 -2.55 -1.04 -20.39
CA VAL A 26 -3.26 -2.22 -19.89
C VAL A 26 -4.77 -2.08 -20.11
N LYS A 27 -5.36 -0.90 -19.87
CA LYS A 27 -6.77 -0.62 -20.16
C LYS A 27 -7.12 -0.78 -21.64
N LYS A 28 -6.18 -0.48 -22.54
CA LYS A 28 -6.32 -0.70 -24.00
C LYS A 28 -6.20 -2.17 -24.42
N GLY A 29 -5.99 -3.10 -23.48
CA GLY A 29 -5.91 -4.54 -23.75
C GLY A 29 -4.48 -5.07 -23.89
N TYR A 30 -3.44 -4.26 -23.62
CA TYR A 30 -2.07 -4.78 -23.56
C TYR A 30 -1.88 -5.68 -22.35
N SER A 31 -1.02 -6.68 -22.50
CA SER A 31 -0.63 -7.52 -21.36
C SER A 31 0.11 -6.70 -20.29
N ILE A 32 -0.21 -6.96 -19.02
CA ILE A 32 0.44 -6.34 -17.85
C ILE A 32 1.97 -6.48 -17.94
N ARG A 33 2.46 -7.65 -18.37
CA ARG A 33 3.90 -7.93 -18.50
C ARG A 33 4.56 -7.10 -19.61
N ALA A 34 3.88 -6.85 -20.72
CA ALA A 34 4.39 -5.99 -21.79
C ALA A 34 4.48 -4.54 -21.31
N ALA A 35 3.40 -3.99 -20.74
CA ALA A 35 3.36 -2.62 -20.24
C ALA A 35 4.40 -2.37 -19.12
N ALA A 36 4.56 -3.33 -18.20
CA ALA A 36 5.57 -3.24 -17.15
C ALA A 36 7.00 -3.18 -17.70
N ARG A 37 7.29 -3.96 -18.75
CA ARG A 37 8.62 -3.97 -19.38
C ARG A 37 8.89 -2.67 -20.14
N GLU A 38 7.89 -2.18 -20.88
CA GLU A 38 7.99 -0.97 -21.71
C GLU A 38 8.27 0.28 -20.86
N PHE A 39 7.55 0.43 -19.75
CA PHE A 39 7.70 1.58 -18.85
C PHE A 39 8.64 1.34 -17.67
N SER A 40 9.34 0.21 -17.65
CA SER A 40 10.31 -0.19 -16.60
C SER A 40 9.74 -0.28 -15.18
N ILE A 41 8.44 -0.50 -15.03
CA ILE A 41 7.74 -0.62 -13.75
C ILE A 41 7.83 -2.07 -13.26
N PRO A 42 7.98 -2.32 -11.95
CA PRO A 42 7.90 -3.66 -11.40
C PRO A 42 6.54 -4.31 -11.73
N TYR A 43 6.58 -5.52 -12.28
CA TYR A 43 5.38 -6.27 -12.67
C TYR A 43 4.40 -6.42 -11.50
N THR A 44 4.90 -6.75 -10.30
CA THR A 44 4.08 -6.93 -9.10
C THR A 44 3.33 -5.65 -8.75
N THR A 45 3.98 -4.49 -8.84
CA THR A 45 3.37 -3.19 -8.53
C THR A 45 2.23 -2.89 -9.51
N LEU A 46 2.47 -3.04 -10.81
CA LEU A 46 1.44 -2.81 -11.83
C LEU A 46 0.28 -3.82 -11.66
N ASN A 47 0.59 -5.09 -11.45
CA ASN A 47 -0.39 -6.15 -11.25
C ASN A 47 -1.27 -5.94 -10.00
N SER A 48 -0.68 -5.53 -8.88
CA SER A 48 -1.43 -5.20 -7.67
C SER A 48 -2.41 -4.06 -7.89
N HIS A 49 -2.00 -3.04 -8.66
CA HIS A 49 -2.88 -1.90 -8.96
C HIS A 49 -3.99 -2.25 -9.97
N VAL A 50 -3.72 -3.11 -10.95
CA VAL A 50 -4.74 -3.56 -11.92
C VAL A 50 -5.77 -4.47 -11.26
N ASN A 51 -5.34 -5.36 -10.38
CA ASN A 51 -6.22 -6.32 -9.71
C ASN A 51 -6.81 -5.79 -8.39
N ASN A 52 -6.59 -4.52 -8.04
CA ASN A 52 -6.96 -3.93 -6.75
C ASN A 52 -6.56 -4.81 -5.54
N GLN A 53 -5.41 -5.47 -5.63
CA GLN A 53 -4.89 -6.29 -4.53
C GLN A 53 -4.25 -5.37 -3.52
N ILE A 54 -4.99 -5.03 -2.48
CA ILE A 54 -4.46 -4.23 -1.41
C ILE A 54 -4.28 -5.08 -0.17
N PHE A 55 -3.03 -5.22 0.27
CA PHE A 55 -2.64 -6.13 1.34
C PHE A 55 -2.78 -5.50 2.73
N TYR A 56 -3.78 -4.62 2.96
CA TYR A 56 -3.96 -3.93 4.24
C TYR A 56 -4.12 -4.92 5.39
N ASP A 57 -4.83 -6.03 5.15
CA ASP A 57 -5.07 -7.11 6.11
C ASP A 57 -3.79 -7.79 6.60
N ARG A 58 -2.67 -7.59 5.90
CA ARG A 58 -1.37 -8.18 6.21
C ARG A 58 -0.38 -7.19 6.82
N VAL A 59 -0.78 -5.93 7.01
CA VAL A 59 0.10 -4.90 7.57
C VAL A 59 -0.16 -4.76 9.07
N GLY A 60 0.81 -5.18 9.86
CA GLY A 60 0.81 -4.98 11.31
C GLY A 60 0.13 -6.09 12.10
N ARG A 61 -0.04 -5.84 13.40
CA ARG A 61 -0.77 -6.73 14.30
C ARG A 61 -2.25 -6.37 14.22
N PRO A 62 -3.17 -7.34 14.11
CA PRO A 62 -4.60 -7.03 14.17
C PRO A 62 -4.93 -6.31 15.47
N THR A 63 -5.92 -5.43 15.43
CA THR A 63 -6.41 -4.73 16.61
C THR A 63 -6.93 -5.76 17.61
N LYS A 64 -6.66 -5.52 18.90
CA LYS A 64 -7.10 -6.43 19.96
C LYS A 64 -8.57 -6.27 20.31
N PHE A 65 -9.11 -5.08 20.05
CA PHE A 65 -10.46 -4.70 20.40
C PHE A 65 -11.42 -5.07 19.26
N SER A 66 -12.66 -5.42 19.62
CA SER A 66 -13.74 -5.50 18.64
C SER A 66 -14.17 -4.09 18.20
N GLU A 67 -14.88 -3.99 17.07
CA GLU A 67 -15.42 -2.69 16.59
C GLU A 67 -16.29 -2.00 17.66
N GLU A 68 -17.04 -2.78 18.43
CA GLU A 68 -17.86 -2.29 19.54
C GLU A 68 -16.99 -1.70 20.67
N GLU A 69 -15.90 -2.41 21.03
CA GLU A 69 -14.96 -1.98 22.06
C GLU A 69 -14.20 -0.70 21.66
N GLU A 70 -13.83 -0.57 20.39
CA GLU A 70 -13.25 0.65 19.85
C GLU A 70 -14.23 1.83 19.97
N GLY A 71 -15.51 1.62 19.64
CA GLY A 71 -16.55 2.63 19.80
C GLY A 71 -16.72 3.12 21.23
N TYR A 72 -16.63 2.22 22.23
CA TYR A 72 -16.68 2.63 23.64
C TYR A 72 -15.47 3.48 24.04
N LEU A 73 -14.27 3.15 23.54
CA LEU A 73 -13.05 3.91 23.83
C LEU A 73 -13.10 5.30 23.21
N GLU A 74 -13.63 5.44 22.00
CA GLU A 74 -13.81 6.74 21.35
C GLU A 74 -14.76 7.65 22.14
N GLN A 75 -15.92 7.12 22.56
CA GLN A 75 -16.88 7.85 23.38
C GLN A 75 -16.28 8.26 24.73
N ALA A 76 -15.56 7.36 25.39
CA ALA A 76 -14.89 7.64 26.65
C ALA A 76 -13.79 8.71 26.50
N ALA A 77 -13.01 8.66 25.42
CA ALA A 77 -11.97 9.66 25.15
C ALA A 77 -12.56 11.06 24.90
N LEU A 78 -13.68 11.15 24.17
CA LEU A 78 -14.38 12.42 23.95
C LEU A 78 -14.90 13.01 25.26
N LEU A 79 -15.47 12.18 26.14
CA LEU A 79 -15.95 12.63 27.45
C LEU A 79 -14.82 13.17 28.33
N LEU A 80 -13.63 12.54 28.29
CA LEU A 80 -12.46 12.96 29.07
C LEU A 80 -11.77 14.23 28.51
N GLN A 81 -11.98 14.57 27.22
CA GLN A 81 -11.43 15.78 26.62
C GLN A 81 -12.23 17.06 26.93
N VAL A 82 -13.47 16.91 27.41
CA VAL A 82 -14.39 18.04 27.67
C VAL A 82 -14.41 18.43 29.17
N THR A 83 -13.67 17.70 30.02
CA THR A 83 -13.45 18.01 31.45
C THR A 83 -12.14 18.73 31.68
#